data_AF-A0AAU9KMR5-F1
#
_entry.id   AF-A0AAU9KMR5-F1
#
_cell.length_a   1.000
_cell.length_b   1.000
_cell.length_c   1.000
_cell.angle_alpha   90.00
_cell.angle_beta   90.00
_cell.angle_gamma   90.00
#
_symmetry.space_group_name_H-M   'P 1'
#
loop_
_entity.id
_entity.type
_entity.pdbx_description
1 polymer ?
#
loop_
_entity_poly.entity_id
_entity_poly.type
_entity_poly.pdbx_seq_one_letter_code
_entity_poly.pdbx_strand_id
1 'polypeptide(L)'
;MSWDAYIDNWLLQKRTETTKYDNCCSSCAILSKFDGSIWACSPNFRLLNYKLDIPDEDSKYSERVYINEAANLVYTMNHDGKSPNKAGIRITNKKYLVVRFDSEAKSMYLRGRLGGACACMTNLCIIFASYDDNSIVTSETEYPFVQNAGLTNERVESLADFLRESGF
;
A
#
# COMPACT_ATOMS: atom_id res chain seq x y z
N MET A 1 -17.30 -3.78 -15.82
CA MET A 1 -16.95 -3.95 -14.40
C MET A 1 -16.25 -2.69 -13.94
N SER A 2 -16.60 -2.12 -12.79
CA SER A 2 -15.87 -0.97 -12.24
C SER A 2 -14.48 -1.41 -11.76
N TRP A 3 -13.50 -0.51 -11.79
CA TRP A 3 -12.16 -0.77 -11.28
C TRP A 3 -12.16 -1.13 -9.78
N ASP A 4 -13.12 -0.64 -9.00
CA ASP A 4 -13.28 -0.98 -7.58
C ASP A 4 -13.61 -2.47 -7.38
N ALA A 5 -14.59 -3.00 -8.13
CA ALA A 5 -14.94 -4.41 -8.07
C ALA A 5 -13.80 -5.31 -8.59
N TYR A 6 -12.95 -4.78 -9.46
CA TYR A 6 -11.77 -5.48 -9.95
C TYR A 6 -10.69 -5.56 -8.86
N ILE A 7 -10.42 -4.44 -8.17
CA ILE A 7 -9.50 -4.40 -7.03
C ILE A 7 -9.95 -5.32 -5.91
N ASP A 8 -11.23 -5.30 -5.56
CA ASP A 8 -11.73 -6.12 -4.46
C ASP A 8 -11.53 -7.61 -4.76
N ASN A 9 -11.80 -8.04 -5.99
CA ASN A 9 -11.58 -9.43 -6.41
C ASN A 9 -10.10 -9.81 -6.51
N TRP A 10 -9.22 -8.87 -6.89
CA TRP A 10 -7.78 -9.15 -7.04
C TRP A 10 -7.00 -8.99 -5.73
N LEU A 11 -7.22 -7.95 -4.95
CA LEU A 11 -6.39 -7.69 -3.76
C LEU A 11 -7.00 -8.24 -2.48
N LEU A 12 -8.33 -8.24 -2.33
CA LEU A 12 -8.97 -8.76 -1.12
C LEU A 12 -9.20 -10.28 -1.18
N GLN A 13 -9.21 -10.86 -2.38
CA GLN A 13 -9.41 -12.30 -2.56
C GLN A 13 -8.23 -12.92 -3.32
N LYS A 14 -7.87 -14.16 -2.95
CA LYS A 14 -6.94 -15.01 -3.70
C LYS A 14 -7.65 -16.31 -4.06
N ARG A 15 -7.74 -16.61 -5.36
CA ARG A 15 -8.26 -17.89 -5.85
C ARG A 15 -7.12 -18.77 -6.32
N THR A 16 -7.03 -19.97 -5.76
CA THR A 16 -6.21 -21.06 -6.26
C THR A 16 -7.13 -22.12 -6.89
N GLU A 17 -6.56 -23.12 -7.57
CA GLU A 17 -7.33 -24.22 -8.16
C GLU A 17 -8.16 -24.99 -7.12
N THR A 18 -7.70 -24.98 -5.87
CA THR A 18 -8.25 -25.79 -4.79
C THR A 18 -9.00 -24.97 -3.74
N THR A 19 -8.80 -23.66 -3.65
CA THR A 19 -9.25 -22.86 -2.50
C THR A 19 -9.46 -21.39 -2.84
N LYS A 20 -10.39 -20.77 -2.13
CA LYS A 20 -10.59 -19.31 -2.12
C LYS A 20 -10.18 -18.76 -0.75
N TYR A 21 -9.28 -17.79 -0.75
CA TYR A 21 -8.95 -16.97 0.41
C TYR A 21 -9.67 -15.64 0.29
N ASP A 22 -10.32 -15.23 1.37
CA ASP A 22 -11.01 -13.95 1.50
C ASP A 22 -10.34 -13.11 2.60
N ASN A 23 -10.42 -11.78 2.46
CA ASN A 23 -9.82 -10.80 3.37
C ASN A 23 -8.28 -10.90 3.42
N CYS A 24 -7.62 -11.03 2.26
CA CYS A 24 -6.17 -11.12 2.16
C CYS A 24 -5.44 -9.81 2.53
N CYS A 25 -6.09 -8.66 2.30
CA CYS A 25 -5.56 -7.33 2.59
C CYS A 25 -6.59 -6.51 3.39
N SER A 26 -6.13 -5.57 4.22
CA SER A 26 -6.97 -4.67 5.02
C SER A 26 -7.44 -3.44 4.26
N SER A 27 -6.59 -2.88 3.39
CA SER A 27 -6.94 -1.73 2.55
C SER A 27 -6.11 -1.76 1.30
N CYS A 28 -6.70 -1.41 0.16
CA CYS A 28 -6.02 -1.42 -1.13
C CYS A 28 -6.45 -0.25 -2.01
N ALA A 29 -5.59 0.13 -2.95
CA ALA A 29 -5.86 1.18 -3.92
C ALA A 29 -4.99 1.04 -5.16
N ILE A 30 -5.51 1.51 -6.29
CA ILE A 30 -4.74 1.82 -7.49
C ILE A 30 -4.73 3.34 -7.63
N LEU A 31 -3.54 3.90 -7.77
CA LEU A 31 -3.31 5.32 -7.89
C LEU A 31 -2.57 5.62 -9.18
N SER A 32 -2.82 6.77 -9.77
CA SER A 32 -2.00 7.28 -10.87
C SER A 32 -0.57 7.52 -10.41
N LYS A 33 0.39 7.09 -11.22
CA LYS A 33 1.83 7.34 -10.99
C LYS A 33 2.20 8.82 -11.10
N PHE A 34 1.42 9.61 -11.83
CA PHE A 34 1.79 10.99 -12.17
C PHE A 34 1.44 11.98 -11.06
N ASP A 35 0.26 11.84 -10.47
CA ASP A 35 -0.31 12.80 -9.52
C ASP A 35 -0.84 12.15 -8.23
N GLY A 36 -0.87 10.81 -8.16
CA GLY A 36 -1.41 10.08 -7.03
C GLY A 36 -2.95 10.10 -6.96
N SER A 37 -3.62 10.47 -8.06
CA SER A 37 -5.08 10.39 -8.15
C SER A 37 -5.56 8.95 -8.01
N ILE A 38 -6.55 8.71 -7.17
CA ILE A 38 -7.09 7.36 -6.91
C ILE A 38 -7.95 6.93 -8.11
N TRP A 39 -7.57 5.82 -8.75
CA TRP A 39 -8.34 5.21 -9.84
C TRP A 39 -9.37 4.21 -9.32
N ALA A 40 -9.03 3.49 -8.27
CA ALA A 40 -9.93 2.63 -7.52
C ALA A 40 -9.38 2.32 -6.14
N CYS A 41 -10.24 2.02 -5.17
CA CYS A 41 -9.81 1.72 -3.80
C CYS A 41 -10.83 0.92 -2.99
N SER A 42 -10.34 0.20 -1.97
CA SER A 42 -11.18 -0.48 -0.99
C SER A 42 -12.02 0.52 -0.17
N PRO A 43 -13.16 0.09 0.38
CA PRO A 43 -13.94 0.89 1.31
C PRO A 43 -13.07 1.45 2.45
N ASN A 44 -13.18 2.75 2.72
CA ASN A 44 -12.43 3.52 3.74
C ASN A 44 -10.98 3.88 3.43
N PHE A 45 -10.43 3.47 2.28
CA PHE A 45 -9.13 3.98 1.86
C PHE A 45 -9.26 5.46 1.45
N ARG A 46 -8.38 6.30 1.99
CA ARG A 46 -8.33 7.72 1.62
C ARG A 46 -6.94 8.28 1.85
N LEU A 47 -6.48 9.06 0.89
CA LEU A 47 -5.28 9.87 1.04
C LEU A 47 -5.65 11.22 1.62
N LEU A 48 -4.84 11.67 2.58
CA LEU A 48 -5.13 12.86 3.37
C LEU A 48 -4.08 13.95 3.15
N ASN A 49 -4.54 15.19 3.34
CA ASN A 49 -3.70 16.38 3.42
C ASN A 49 -3.86 16.98 4.81
N TYR A 50 -2.78 17.09 5.57
CA TYR A 50 -2.81 17.60 6.94
C TYR A 50 -1.46 18.17 7.38
N LYS A 51 -1.48 18.91 8.48
CA LYS A 51 -0.27 19.41 9.14
C LYS A 51 0.03 18.50 10.33
N LEU A 52 1.29 18.14 10.50
CA LEU A 52 1.77 17.33 11.62
C LEU A 52 2.90 18.07 12.33
N ASP A 53 2.76 18.20 13.64
CA ASP A 53 3.81 18.69 14.52
C ASP A 53 4.78 17.52 14.83
N ILE A 54 6.02 17.61 14.36
CA ILE A 54 7.05 16.61 14.63
C ILE A 54 8.00 17.18 15.70
N PRO A 55 8.17 16.50 16.84
CA PRO A 55 9.15 16.93 17.84
C PRO A 55 10.56 16.84 17.24
N ASP A 56 11.32 17.91 17.39
CA ASP A 56 12.72 17.93 16.95
C ASP A 56 13.58 17.11 17.92
N GLU A 57 14.62 16.45 17.41
CA GLU A 57 15.41 15.47 18.20
C GLU A 57 16.16 16.11 19.38
N ASP A 58 16.43 17.42 19.31
CA ASP A 58 17.24 18.15 20.30
C ASP A 58 16.54 19.35 20.95
N SER A 59 15.28 19.66 20.60
CA SER A 59 14.64 20.87 21.09
C SER A 59 13.18 20.68 21.54
N LYS A 60 12.78 21.48 22.54
CA LYS A 60 11.42 21.52 23.14
C LYS A 60 10.34 22.03 22.16
N TYR A 61 10.68 22.18 20.88
CA TYR A 61 9.85 22.75 19.82
C TYR A 61 9.47 21.67 18.81
N SER A 62 8.26 21.79 18.26
CA SER A 62 7.77 20.93 17.19
C SER A 62 7.83 21.66 15.85
N GLU A 63 8.40 21.02 14.83
CA GLU A 63 8.36 21.51 13.45
C GLU A 63 7.00 21.16 12.81
N ARG A 64 6.32 22.17 12.25
CA ARG A 64 5.07 21.96 11.50
C ARG A 64 5.38 21.50 10.07
N VAL A 65 5.21 20.21 9.84
CA VAL A 65 5.37 19.62 8.51
C VAL A 65 4.00 19.49 7.83
N TYR A 66 3.90 20.01 6.62
CA TYR A 66 2.73 19.77 5.76
C TYR A 66 2.88 18.42 5.06
N ILE A 67 1.87 17.56 5.20
CA ILE A 67 1.85 16.21 4.66
C ILE A 67 0.77 16.14 3.60
N ASN A 68 1.19 15.79 2.38
CA ASN A 68 0.30 15.36 1.30
C ASN A 68 0.64 13.89 0.99
N GLU A 69 -0.22 12.97 1.39
CA GLU A 69 0.06 11.53 1.28
C GLU A 69 0.18 11.07 -0.17
N ALA A 70 -0.61 11.62 -1.09
CA ALA A 70 -0.56 11.30 -2.51
C ALA A 70 0.79 11.69 -3.13
N ALA A 71 1.16 12.96 -2.96
CA ALA A 71 2.41 13.49 -3.49
C ALA A 71 3.63 12.80 -2.85
N ASN A 72 3.56 12.52 -1.54
CA ASN A 72 4.64 11.82 -0.84
C ASN A 72 4.80 10.38 -1.34
N LEU A 73 3.70 9.66 -1.58
CA LEU A 73 3.74 8.29 -2.11
C LEU A 73 4.35 8.26 -3.50
N VAL A 74 3.88 9.12 -4.41
CA VAL A 74 4.44 9.25 -5.76
C VAL A 74 5.92 9.61 -5.72
N TYR A 75 6.29 10.60 -4.91
CA TYR A 75 7.69 10.99 -4.75
C TYR A 75 8.54 9.82 -4.25
N THR A 76 8.10 9.14 -3.20
CA THR A 76 8.84 8.05 -2.55
C THR A 76 9.07 6.89 -3.51
N MET A 77 8.06 6.52 -4.30
CA MET A 77 8.20 5.46 -5.29
C MET A 77 9.13 5.83 -6.46
N ASN A 78 9.19 7.11 -6.84
CA ASN A 78 10.11 7.59 -7.88
C ASN A 78 11.55 7.79 -7.39
N HIS A 79 11.78 7.86 -6.07
CA HIS A 79 13.09 8.09 -5.46
C HIS A 79 13.57 6.89 -4.64
N ASP A 80 13.27 5.68 -5.11
CA ASP A 80 13.73 4.40 -4.55
C ASP A 80 13.45 4.24 -3.05
N GLY A 81 12.25 4.61 -2.60
CA GLY A 81 11.83 4.45 -1.21
C GLY A 81 12.22 5.61 -0.28
N LYS A 82 12.82 6.69 -0.80
CA LYS A 82 13.20 7.85 0.01
C LYS A 82 12.01 8.78 0.28
N SER A 83 11.71 9.00 1.56
CA SER A 83 10.67 9.95 1.98
C SER A 83 11.10 11.40 1.69
N PRO A 84 10.20 12.26 1.17
CA PRO A 84 10.51 13.68 0.92
C PRO A 84 10.59 14.52 2.20
N ASN A 85 10.07 14.02 3.32
CA ASN A 85 9.99 14.76 4.57
C ASN A 85 10.33 13.91 5.79
N LYS A 86 10.60 14.59 6.92
CA LYS A 86 10.90 13.98 8.23
C LYS A 86 9.73 13.17 8.82
N ALA A 87 8.50 13.39 8.35
CA ALA A 87 7.33 12.64 8.82
C ALA A 87 7.34 11.17 8.37
N GLY A 88 8.17 10.84 7.38
CA GLY A 88 8.21 9.54 6.73
C GLY A 88 7.05 9.35 5.75
N ILE A 89 6.98 8.16 5.16
CA ILE A 89 5.86 7.79 4.31
C ILE A 89 4.62 7.50 5.18
N ARG A 90 3.52 8.16 4.83
CA ARG A 90 2.23 8.06 5.51
C ARG A 90 1.13 7.81 4.50
N ILE A 91 0.25 6.86 4.79
CA ILE A 91 -0.87 6.48 3.94
C ILE A 91 -2.07 6.23 4.85
N THR A 92 -3.19 6.90 4.58
CA THR A 92 -4.41 6.86 5.42
C THR A 92 -4.10 7.23 6.88
N ASN A 93 -3.29 8.27 7.11
CA ASN A 93 -2.80 8.73 8.42
C ASN A 93 -1.98 7.70 9.22
N LYS A 94 -1.56 6.58 8.60
CA LYS A 94 -0.67 5.60 9.23
C LYS A 94 0.76 5.83 8.75
N LYS A 95 1.70 5.96 9.69
CA LYS A 95 3.14 6.05 9.39
C LYS A 95 3.68 4.65 9.09
N TYR A 96 4.42 4.54 8.01
CA TYR A 96 5.14 3.33 7.62
C TYR A 96 6.64 3.59 7.56
N LEU A 97 7.42 2.54 7.77
CA LEU A 97 8.85 2.48 7.53
C LEU A 97 9.10 1.67 6.27
N VAL A 98 9.96 2.16 5.39
CA VAL A 98 10.41 1.40 4.22
C VAL A 98 11.40 0.36 4.69
N VAL A 99 11.04 -0.92 4.55
CA VAL A 99 11.89 -2.05 4.93
C VAL A 99 12.84 -2.40 3.79
N ARG A 100 12.31 -2.41 2.56
CA ARG A 100 13.06 -2.70 1.35
C ARG A 100 12.38 -2.01 0.18
N PHE A 101 13.20 -1.54 -0.77
CA PHE A 101 12.75 -1.13 -2.09
C PHE A 101 13.46 -2.01 -3.12
N ASP A 102 12.68 -2.63 -4.00
CA ASP A 102 13.16 -3.39 -5.14
C ASP A 102 13.11 -2.49 -6.38
N SER A 103 14.28 -2.09 -6.87
CA SER A 103 14.38 -1.14 -7.99
C SER A 103 14.04 -1.76 -9.33
N GLU A 104 14.14 -3.08 -9.47
CA GLU A 104 13.83 -3.83 -10.68
C GLU A 104 12.32 -4.06 -10.79
N ALA A 105 11.71 -4.60 -9.72
CA ALA A 105 10.27 -4.80 -9.66
C ALA A 105 9.49 -3.49 -9.40
N LYS A 106 10.19 -2.40 -9.04
CA LYS A 106 9.59 -1.15 -8.56
C LYS A 106 8.59 -1.37 -7.43
N SER A 107 8.95 -2.28 -6.52
CA SER A 107 8.15 -2.68 -5.34
C SER A 107 8.75 -2.10 -4.07
N MET A 108 7.91 -1.54 -3.21
CA MET A 108 8.25 -0.97 -1.92
C MET A 108 7.52 -1.73 -0.82
N TYR A 109 8.31 -2.32 0.08
CA TYR A 109 7.80 -3.06 1.23
C TYR A 109 7.83 -2.18 2.48
N LEU A 110 6.69 -2.07 3.13
CA LEU A 110 6.43 -1.16 4.22
C LEU A 110 6.07 -1.93 5.50
N ARG A 111 6.59 -1.46 6.64
CA ARG A 111 6.20 -1.95 7.98
C ARG A 111 5.59 -0.83 8.80
N GLY A 112 4.42 -1.10 9.38
CA GLY A 112 3.75 -0.25 10.34
C GLY A 112 3.83 -0.83 11.75
N ARG A 113 3.18 -0.17 12.71
CA ARG A 113 3.15 -0.62 14.11
C ARG A 113 2.29 -1.88 14.32
N LEU A 114 1.20 -2.02 13.55
CA LEU A 114 0.24 -3.12 13.63
C LEU A 114 -0.04 -3.58 12.19
N GLY A 115 0.87 -4.35 11.61
CA GLY A 115 0.85 -4.73 10.20
C GLY A 115 1.83 -3.97 9.32
N GLY A 116 1.54 -3.93 8.03
CA GLY A 116 2.43 -3.36 7.03
C GLY A 116 1.71 -3.12 5.71
N ALA A 117 2.49 -2.86 4.67
CA ALA A 117 1.95 -2.63 3.35
C ALA A 117 2.96 -2.99 2.27
N CYS A 118 2.45 -3.14 1.05
CA CYS A 118 3.22 -3.21 -0.17
C CYS A 118 2.70 -2.15 -1.13
N ALA A 119 3.61 -1.47 -1.81
CA ALA A 119 3.28 -0.61 -2.94
C ALA A 119 4.13 -1.03 -4.14
N CYS A 120 3.53 -1.15 -5.32
CA CYS A 120 4.26 -1.50 -6.53
C CYS A 120 3.89 -0.54 -7.66
N MET A 121 4.88 -0.07 -8.40
CA MET A 121 4.68 0.87 -9.50
C MET A 121 4.72 0.14 -10.86
N THR A 122 3.76 0.47 -11.70
CA THR A 122 3.66 0.05 -13.10
C THR A 122 4.05 1.22 -14.03
N ASN A 123 3.71 1.15 -15.32
CA ASN A 123 4.04 2.23 -16.25
C ASN A 123 3.22 3.50 -15.96
N LEU A 124 1.95 3.35 -15.56
CA LEU A 124 0.97 4.42 -15.39
C LEU A 124 0.39 4.49 -13.98
N CYS A 125 0.45 3.42 -13.18
CA CYS A 125 -0.18 3.37 -11.87
C CYS A 125 0.74 2.87 -10.76
N ILE A 126 0.26 3.03 -9.52
CA ILE A 126 0.84 2.53 -8.28
C ILE A 126 -0.25 1.71 -7.63
N ILE A 127 0.02 0.43 -7.42
CA ILE A 127 -0.84 -0.47 -6.65
C ILE A 127 -0.37 -0.40 -5.20
N PHE A 128 -1.29 -0.21 -4.28
CA PHE A 128 -1.05 -0.24 -2.84
C PHE A 128 -1.96 -1.27 -2.19
N ALA A 129 -1.42 -2.06 -1.27
CA ALA A 129 -2.22 -2.82 -0.32
C ALA A 129 -1.55 -2.86 1.05
N SER A 130 -2.37 -2.85 2.10
CA SER A 130 -1.94 -2.98 3.48
C SER A 130 -2.51 -4.23 4.11
N TYR A 131 -1.82 -4.75 5.12
CA TYR A 131 -2.30 -5.81 6.01
C TYR A 131 -2.25 -5.35 7.46
N ASP A 132 -3.08 -5.98 8.27
CA ASP A 132 -3.10 -5.82 9.72
C ASP A 132 -2.76 -7.17 10.36
N ASP A 133 -1.76 -7.19 11.25
CA ASP A 133 -1.32 -8.40 11.95
C ASP A 133 -2.44 -9.04 12.81
N ASN A 134 -3.55 -8.33 13.05
CA ASN A 134 -4.72 -8.83 13.80
C ASN A 134 -5.91 -9.23 12.91
N SER A 135 -5.88 -8.90 11.62
CA SER A 135 -6.98 -9.24 10.71
C SER A 135 -6.88 -10.69 10.26
N ILE A 136 -8.00 -11.39 10.23
CA ILE A 136 -8.06 -12.81 9.89
C ILE A 136 -8.37 -12.99 8.39
N VAL A 137 -7.54 -13.77 7.72
CA VAL A 137 -7.78 -14.35 6.41
C VAL A 137 -8.59 -15.62 6.61
N THR A 138 -9.72 -15.73 5.90
CA THR A 138 -10.56 -16.92 5.91
C THR A 138 -10.42 -17.68 4.61
N SER A 139 -10.52 -19.00 4.68
CA SER A 139 -10.52 -19.85 3.48
C SER A 139 -11.61 -20.92 3.59
N GLU A 140 -11.99 -21.51 2.46
CA GLU A 140 -13.01 -22.57 2.41
C GLU A 140 -12.51 -23.93 2.94
N THR A 141 -11.19 -24.17 2.93
CA THR A 141 -10.58 -25.50 3.13
C THR A 141 -9.52 -25.53 4.24
N GLU A 142 -8.90 -24.40 4.55
CA GLU A 142 -7.81 -24.26 5.53
C GLU A 142 -8.26 -23.47 6.75
N TYR A 143 -7.55 -23.71 7.87
CA TYR A 143 -7.80 -22.97 9.10
C TYR A 143 -7.53 -21.47 8.93
N PRO A 144 -8.36 -20.60 9.54
CA PRO A 144 -8.14 -19.16 9.48
C PRO A 144 -6.77 -18.78 10.03
N PHE A 145 -6.08 -17.87 9.35
CA PHE A 145 -4.78 -17.35 9.75
C PHE A 145 -4.74 -15.83 9.64
N VAL A 146 -3.76 -15.17 10.24
CA VAL A 146 -3.67 -13.70 10.21
C VAL A 146 -3.10 -13.18 8.88
N GLN A 147 -3.56 -12.00 8.44
CA GLN A 147 -2.97 -11.33 7.30
C GLN A 147 -1.47 -11.11 7.53
N ASN A 148 -0.69 -11.22 6.46
CA ASN A 148 0.77 -11.14 6.56
C ASN A 148 1.39 -10.49 5.32
N ALA A 149 2.68 -10.15 5.46
CA ALA A 149 3.45 -9.51 4.40
C ALA A 149 3.52 -10.38 3.13
N GLY A 150 3.77 -11.69 3.28
CA GLY A 150 3.95 -12.58 2.13
C GLY A 150 2.74 -12.58 1.21
N LEU A 151 1.55 -12.80 1.78
CA LEU A 151 0.30 -12.81 1.02
C LEU A 151 0.02 -11.44 0.38
N THR A 152 0.21 -10.36 1.12
CA THR A 152 -0.06 -8.99 0.62
C THR A 152 0.89 -8.62 -0.51
N ASN A 153 2.18 -8.91 -0.34
CA ASN A 153 3.21 -8.61 -1.33
C ASN A 153 2.93 -9.38 -2.62
N GLU A 154 2.66 -10.68 -2.52
CA GLU A 154 2.33 -11.53 -3.67
C GLU A 154 1.13 -10.98 -4.45
N ARG A 155 0.05 -10.55 -3.78
CA ARG A 155 -1.14 -10.00 -4.46
C ARG A 155 -0.84 -8.69 -5.17
N VAL A 156 -0.08 -7.80 -4.54
CA VAL A 156 0.29 -6.50 -5.13
C VAL A 156 1.21 -6.69 -6.34
N GLU A 157 2.22 -7.56 -6.22
CA GLU A 157 3.17 -7.85 -7.30
C GLU A 157 2.50 -8.56 -8.47
N SER A 158 1.69 -9.60 -8.21
CA SER A 158 0.98 -10.31 -9.27
C SER A 158 0.06 -9.39 -10.07
N LEU A 159 -0.64 -8.46 -9.39
CA LEU A 159 -1.47 -7.48 -10.07
C LEU A 159 -0.63 -6.46 -10.83
N ALA A 160 0.52 -6.06 -10.29
CA ALA A 160 1.43 -5.13 -10.96
C ALA A 160 2.02 -5.74 -12.23
N ASP A 161 2.45 -6.99 -12.18
CA ASP A 161 2.97 -7.73 -13.33
C ASP A 161 1.89 -7.83 -14.43
N PHE A 162 0.68 -8.24 -14.06
CA PHE A 162 -0.46 -8.30 -14.99
C PHE A 162 -0.77 -6.95 -15.65
N LEU A 163 -0.77 -5.86 -14.86
CA LEU A 163 -1.01 -4.52 -15.39
C LEU A 163 0.13 -4.05 -16.30
N ARG A 164 1.40 -4.33 -15.96
CA ARG A 164 2.56 -4.01 -16.80
C ARG A 164 2.50 -4.75 -18.14
N GLU A 165 2.16 -6.03 -18.12
CA GLU A 165 1.96 -6.84 -19.34
C GLU A 165 0.81 -6.30 -20.20
N SER A 166 -0.23 -5.75 -19.56
CA SER A 166 -1.37 -5.11 -20.22
C SER A 166 -1.08 -3.67 -20.70
N GLY A 167 0.12 -3.14 -20.49
CA GLY A 167 0.54 -1.80 -20.91
C GLY A 167 0.20 -0.67 -19.94
N PHE A 168 -0.21 -1.01 -18.71
CA PHE A 168 -0.50 -0.07 -17.62
C PHE A 168 0.70 0.14 -16.69
#